data_AF-A0AAX1Q840-F1
#
_entry.id   AF-A0AAX1Q840-F1
#
_cell.length_a   1.000
_cell.length_b   1.000
_cell.length_c   1.000
_cell.angle_alpha   90.00
_cell.angle_beta   90.00
_cell.angle_gamma   90.00
#
_symmetry.space_group_name_H-M   'P 1'
#
loop_
_entity.id
_entity.type
_entity.pdbx_description
1 polymer ?
#
loop_
_entity_poly.entity_id
_entity_poly.type
_entity_poly.pdbx_seq_one_letter_code
_entity_poly.pdbx_strand_id
1 'polypeptide(L)'
;MERRNVFIEMFLIVITAWWSMVLVVNDELFHNRPEFFYTFQEIGNEAEWASIFILSLISLILGLVWGKAWMRKMSLLSSTFLYGMMAAGFILAKQPLNTGVGVYFAIALLALWGTRDVKEDE
;
A
#
# COMPACT_ATOMS: atom_id res chain seq x y z
N MET A 1 17.30 -14.49 8.05
CA MET A 1 16.05 -13.71 7.99
C MET A 1 15.47 -13.59 9.40
N GLU A 2 15.43 -12.39 9.98
CA GLU A 2 14.63 -12.19 11.20
C GLU A 2 13.16 -12.38 10.85
N ARG A 3 12.51 -13.40 11.45
CA ARG A 3 11.13 -13.81 11.13
C ARG A 3 10.13 -12.64 11.16
N ARG A 4 10.38 -11.63 12.02
CA ARG A 4 9.56 -10.41 12.14
C ARG A 4 9.39 -9.68 10.81
N ASN A 5 10.46 -9.53 10.03
CA ASN A 5 10.41 -8.71 8.83
C ASN A 5 9.61 -9.40 7.71
N VAL A 6 9.71 -10.73 7.64
CA VAL A 6 8.91 -11.57 6.74
C VAL A 6 7.41 -11.45 7.06
N PHE A 7 7.03 -11.37 8.34
CA PHE A 7 5.62 -11.19 8.71
C PHE A 7 5.06 -9.84 8.25
N ILE A 8 5.83 -8.75 8.36
CA ILE A 8 5.42 -7.43 7.88
C ILE A 8 5.23 -7.45 6.36
N GLU A 9 6.18 -8.00 5.62
CA GLU A 9 6.09 -8.11 4.17
C GLU A 9 4.91 -8.97 3.72
N MET A 10 4.66 -10.11 4.37
CA MET A 10 3.48 -10.95 4.09
C MET A 10 2.18 -10.22 4.38
N PHE A 11 2.09 -9.49 5.48
CA PHE A 11 0.92 -8.67 5.80
C PHE A 11 0.67 -7.61 4.73
N LEU A 12 1.71 -6.91 4.28
CA LEU A 12 1.63 -5.92 3.20
C LEU A 12 1.21 -6.58 1.89
N ILE A 13 1.74 -7.75 1.54
CA ILE A 13 1.33 -8.51 0.35
C ILE A 13 -0.18 -8.77 0.39
N VAL A 14 -0.73 -9.23 1.53
CA VAL A 14 -2.16 -9.53 1.66
C VAL A 14 -3.01 -8.27 1.50
N ILE A 15 -2.67 -7.19 2.20
CA ILE A 15 -3.47 -5.95 2.13
C ILE A 15 -3.36 -5.29 0.75
N THR A 16 -2.18 -5.32 0.12
CA THR A 16 -1.97 -4.77 -1.22
C THR A 16 -2.72 -5.61 -2.26
N ALA A 17 -2.71 -6.93 -2.14
CA ALA A 17 -3.49 -7.82 -2.99
C ALA A 17 -5.00 -7.61 -2.85
N TRP A 18 -5.48 -7.41 -1.61
CA TRP A 18 -6.88 -7.06 -1.36
C TRP A 18 -7.28 -5.77 -2.06
N TRP A 19 -6.48 -4.70 -1.92
CA TRP A 19 -6.77 -3.43 -2.58
C TRP A 19 -6.69 -3.51 -4.11
N SER A 20 -5.71 -4.21 -4.66
CA SER A 20 -5.66 -4.53 -6.09
C SER A 20 -6.96 -5.20 -6.55
N MET A 21 -7.43 -6.21 -5.83
CA MET A 21 -8.67 -6.93 -6.17
C MET A 21 -9.89 -6.01 -6.10
N VAL A 22 -10.04 -5.22 -5.03
CA VAL A 22 -11.16 -4.29 -4.88
C VAL A 22 -11.25 -3.31 -6.04
N LEU A 23 -10.12 -2.74 -6.46
CA LEU A 23 -10.06 -1.76 -7.55
C LEU A 23 -10.27 -2.40 -8.93
N VAL A 24 -9.84 -3.65 -9.13
CA VAL A 24 -10.08 -4.38 -10.40
C VAL A 24 -11.54 -4.81 -10.53
N VAL A 25 -12.17 -5.24 -9.43
CA VAL A 25 -13.53 -5.81 -9.45
C VAL A 25 -14.61 -4.73 -9.42
N ASN A 26 -14.32 -3.55 -8.87
CA ASN A 26 -15.29 -2.47 -8.73
C ASN A 26 -14.84 -1.24 -9.52
N ASP A 27 -15.23 -1.22 -10.80
CA ASP A 27 -14.88 -0.21 -11.81
C ASP A 27 -15.59 1.13 -11.62
N GLU A 28 -16.58 1.20 -10.74
CA GLU A 28 -17.28 2.45 -10.38
C GLU A 28 -17.17 2.79 -8.87
N LEU A 29 -16.20 2.22 -8.16
CA LEU A 29 -16.04 2.42 -6.71
C LEU A 29 -15.94 3.90 -6.35
N PHE A 30 -15.14 4.66 -7.08
CA PHE A 30 -14.87 6.06 -6.76
C PHE A 30 -16.09 6.93 -7.05
N HIS A 31 -16.79 6.64 -8.15
CA HIS A 31 -18.02 7.32 -8.54
C HIS A 31 -19.18 7.03 -7.58
N ASN A 32 -19.29 5.80 -7.07
CA ASN A 32 -20.35 5.38 -6.16
C ASN A 32 -20.11 5.83 -4.70
N ARG A 33 -18.87 6.19 -4.36
CA ARG A 33 -18.44 6.58 -3.00
C ARG A 33 -17.56 7.84 -3.01
N PRO A 34 -18.01 8.94 -3.63
CA PRO A 34 -17.21 10.14 -3.82
C PRO A 34 -16.83 10.80 -2.48
N GLU A 35 -17.63 10.60 -1.43
CA GLU A 35 -17.34 11.09 -0.08
C GLU A 35 -16.02 10.54 0.50
N PHE A 36 -15.56 9.38 0.01
CA PHE A 36 -14.32 8.73 0.42
C PHE A 36 -13.22 8.84 -0.62
N PHE A 37 -13.58 8.79 -1.91
CA PHE A 37 -12.61 8.59 -2.99
C PHE A 37 -12.43 9.80 -3.92
N TYR A 38 -13.07 10.93 -3.67
CA TYR A 38 -12.96 12.13 -4.52
C TYR A 38 -11.50 12.51 -4.84
N THR A 39 -10.62 12.56 -3.84
CA THR A 39 -9.21 12.88 -4.03
C THR A 39 -8.47 11.84 -4.88
N PHE A 40 -8.85 10.56 -4.78
CA PHE A 40 -8.25 9.50 -5.60
C PHE A 40 -8.72 9.60 -7.04
N GLN A 41 -10.00 9.91 -7.26
CA GLN A 41 -10.61 10.12 -8.57
C GLN A 41 -10.00 11.31 -9.33
N GLU A 42 -9.58 12.37 -8.62
CA GLU A 42 -8.86 13.50 -9.23
C GLU A 42 -7.46 13.11 -9.75
N ILE A 43 -6.84 12.09 -9.15
CA ILE A 43 -5.49 11.63 -9.52
C ILE A 43 -5.55 10.60 -10.65
N GLY A 44 -6.54 9.71 -10.62
CA GLY A 44 -6.71 8.66 -11.61
C GLY A 44 -7.95 7.79 -11.36
N ASN A 45 -8.33 7.00 -12.36
CA ASN A 45 -9.47 6.08 -12.25
C ASN A 45 -9.09 4.77 -11.52
N GLU A 46 -10.10 3.94 -11.25
CA GLU A 46 -9.97 2.68 -10.52
C GLU A 46 -8.96 1.74 -11.17
N ALA A 47 -8.92 1.68 -12.51
CA ALA A 47 -7.99 0.84 -13.26
C ALA A 47 -6.52 1.33 -13.15
N GLU A 48 -6.31 2.65 -13.17
CA GLU A 48 -4.99 3.26 -12.97
C GLU A 48 -4.48 2.98 -11.55
N TRP A 49 -5.32 3.18 -10.53
CA TRP A 49 -4.97 2.83 -9.15
C TRP A 49 -4.76 1.33 -8.97
N ALA A 50 -5.59 0.48 -9.56
CA ALA A 50 -5.40 -0.97 -9.57
C ALA A 50 -4.02 -1.35 -10.12
N SER A 51 -3.60 -0.71 -11.21
CA SER A 51 -2.28 -0.97 -11.81
C SER A 51 -1.14 -0.60 -10.86
N ILE A 52 -1.25 0.50 -10.12
CA ILE A 52 -0.26 0.93 -9.11
C ILE A 52 -0.19 -0.11 -7.97
N PHE A 53 -1.33 -0.54 -7.45
CA PHE A 53 -1.39 -1.55 -6.40
C PHE A 53 -0.84 -2.92 -6.88
N ILE A 54 -1.13 -3.33 -8.12
CA ILE A 54 -0.59 -4.55 -8.71
C ILE A 54 0.93 -4.47 -8.86
N LEU A 55 1.46 -3.35 -9.37
CA LEU A 55 2.90 -3.15 -9.48
C LEU A 55 3.59 -3.19 -8.11
N SER A 56 3.00 -2.53 -7.11
CA SER A 56 3.50 -2.57 -5.73
C SER A 56 3.48 -4.00 -5.15
N LEU A 57 2.41 -4.76 -5.40
CA LEU A 57 2.28 -6.16 -5.00
C LEU A 57 3.36 -7.03 -5.64
N ILE A 58 3.59 -6.87 -6.95
CA ILE A 58 4.66 -7.59 -7.66
C ILE A 58 6.02 -7.24 -7.05
N SER A 59 6.29 -5.96 -6.79
CA SER A 59 7.54 -5.53 -6.13
C SER A 59 7.73 -6.16 -4.75
N LEU A 60 6.70 -6.26 -3.92
CA LEU A 60 6.74 -6.92 -2.62
C LEU A 60 7.06 -8.41 -2.74
N ILE A 61 6.37 -9.12 -3.64
CA ILE A 61 6.60 -10.55 -3.88
C ILE A 61 8.03 -10.79 -4.37
N LEU A 62 8.48 -9.99 -5.35
CA LEU A 62 9.82 -10.10 -5.89
C LEU A 62 10.91 -9.76 -4.86
N GLY A 63 10.68 -8.75 -4.01
CA GLY A 63 11.56 -8.43 -2.90
C GLY A 63 11.71 -9.60 -1.94
N LEU A 64 10.60 -10.24 -1.56
CA LEU A 64 10.59 -11.39 -0.66
C LEU A 64 11.26 -12.63 -1.29
N VAL A 65 10.94 -12.94 -2.56
CA VAL A 65 11.41 -14.13 -3.26
C VAL A 65 12.91 -14.06 -3.57
N TRP A 66 13.41 -12.92 -4.05
CA TRP A 66 14.84 -12.78 -4.35
C TRP A 66 15.71 -12.51 -3.12
N GLY A 67 15.11 -12.06 -2.02
CA GLY A 67 15.81 -11.89 -0.74
C GLY A 67 16.82 -10.73 -0.68
N LYS A 68 17.10 -10.05 -1.81
CA LYS A 68 18.06 -8.94 -1.87
C LYS A 68 17.61 -7.77 -1.00
N ALA A 69 18.49 -7.31 -0.11
CA ALA A 69 18.18 -6.26 0.86
C ALA A 69 17.66 -4.98 0.18
N TRP A 70 18.31 -4.54 -0.89
CA TRP A 70 17.90 -3.31 -1.59
C TRP A 70 16.51 -3.43 -2.22
N MET A 71 16.16 -4.58 -2.80
CA MET A 71 14.84 -4.80 -3.42
C MET A 71 13.73 -4.80 -2.37
N ARG A 72 13.98 -5.47 -1.24
CA ARG A 72 13.07 -5.49 -0.09
C ARG A 72 12.85 -4.07 0.45
N LYS A 73 13.93 -3.32 0.71
CA LYS A 73 13.85 -1.92 1.14
C LYS A 73 13.03 -1.07 0.16
N MET A 74 13.28 -1.18 -1.14
CA MET A 74 12.53 -0.42 -2.15
C MET A 74 11.05 -0.77 -2.18
N SER A 75 10.70 -2.06 -2.07
CA SER A 75 9.29 -2.50 -2.03
C SER A 75 8.54 -2.00 -0.78
N LEU A 76 9.22 -1.97 0.37
CA LEU A 76 8.67 -1.47 1.64
C LEU A 76 8.55 0.05 1.66
N LEU A 77 9.51 0.77 1.07
CA LEU A 77 9.41 2.23 0.88
C LEU A 77 8.28 2.59 -0.09
N SER A 78 8.12 1.85 -1.19
CA SER A 78 6.98 2.01 -2.09
C SER A 78 5.65 1.81 -1.36
N SER A 79 5.56 0.77 -0.53
CA SER A 79 4.37 0.52 0.30
C SER A 79 4.12 1.65 1.29
N THR A 80 5.18 2.17 1.93
CA THR A 80 5.09 3.33 2.84
C THR A 80 4.47 4.52 2.12
N PHE A 81 4.96 4.83 0.92
CA PHE A 81 4.43 5.93 0.13
C PHE A 81 2.98 5.69 -0.32
N LEU A 82 2.68 4.50 -0.83
CA LEU A 82 1.34 4.14 -1.31
C LEU A 82 0.29 4.22 -0.20
N TYR A 83 0.55 3.61 0.96
CA TYR A 83 -0.38 3.68 2.09
C TYR A 83 -0.38 5.04 2.78
N GLY A 84 0.72 5.80 2.70
CA GLY A 84 0.76 7.21 3.10
C GLY A 84 -0.15 8.08 2.23
N MET A 85 -0.13 7.87 0.91
CA MET A 85 -1.06 8.54 -0.02
C MET A 85 -2.51 8.12 0.26
N MET A 86 -2.76 6.84 0.55
CA MET A 86 -4.10 6.39 0.96
C MET A 86 -4.57 7.16 2.20
N ALA A 87 -3.76 7.19 3.25
CA ALA A 87 -4.09 7.94 4.46
C ALA A 87 -4.34 9.43 4.18
N ALA A 88 -3.49 10.06 3.37
CA ALA A 88 -3.64 11.46 2.98
C ALA A 88 -4.94 11.69 2.16
N GLY A 89 -5.26 10.82 1.21
CA GLY A 89 -6.50 10.89 0.43
C GLY A 89 -7.74 10.82 1.32
N PHE A 90 -7.75 9.93 2.32
CA PHE A 90 -8.85 9.85 3.29
C PHE A 90 -8.93 11.06 4.24
N ILE A 91 -7.80 11.71 4.56
CA ILE A 91 -7.79 12.97 5.35
C ILE A 91 -8.40 14.11 4.54
N LEU A 92 -8.05 14.20 3.26
CA LEU A 92 -8.49 15.26 2.34
C LEU A 92 -9.94 15.05 1.86
N ALA A 93 -10.44 13.82 1.96
CA ALA A 93 -11.84 13.51 1.68
C ALA A 93 -12.79 14.22 2.66
N LYS A 94 -14.07 14.35 2.27
CA LYS A 94 -15.09 15.12 3.02
C LYS A 94 -15.45 14.52 4.40
N GLN A 95 -14.79 13.45 4.84
CA GLN A 95 -14.94 12.81 6.15
C GLN A 95 -13.59 12.65 6.88
N PRO A 96 -13.08 13.72 7.53
CA PRO A 96 -11.75 13.74 8.14
C PRO A 96 -11.55 12.82 9.36
N LEU A 97 -12.62 12.19 9.89
CA LEU A 97 -12.57 11.20 10.98
C LEU A 97 -12.93 9.77 10.52
N ASN A 98 -12.70 9.46 9.24
CA ASN A 98 -12.82 8.09 8.77
C ASN A 98 -11.71 7.22 9.38
N THR A 99 -12.08 6.08 9.97
CA THR A 99 -11.15 5.06 10.47
C THR A 99 -10.10 4.64 9.45
N GLY A 100 -10.40 4.76 8.15
CA GLY A 100 -9.45 4.54 7.05
C GLY A 100 -8.15 5.34 7.19
N VAL A 101 -8.20 6.60 7.63
CA VAL A 101 -7.01 7.43 7.85
C VAL A 101 -6.03 6.74 8.80
N GLY A 102 -6.52 6.38 9.99
CA GLY A 102 -5.70 5.76 11.03
C GLY A 102 -5.16 4.40 10.59
N VAL A 103 -5.98 3.59 9.91
CA VAL A 103 -5.57 2.28 9.40
C VAL A 103 -4.46 2.41 8.37
N TYR A 104 -4.64 3.23 7.32
CA TYR A 104 -3.62 3.35 6.26
C TYR A 104 -2.36 4.05 6.77
N PHE A 105 -2.49 5.00 7.69
CA PHE A 105 -1.34 5.61 8.34
C PHE A 105 -0.53 4.59 9.15
N ALA A 106 -1.20 3.73 9.94
CA ALA A 106 -0.54 2.67 10.69
C ALA A 106 0.15 1.65 9.76
N ILE A 107 -0.46 1.30 8.63
CA ILE A 107 0.14 0.42 7.62
C ILE A 107 1.37 1.07 6.99
N ALA A 108 1.32 2.37 6.67
CA ALA A 108 2.46 3.11 6.16
C ALA A 108 3.63 3.12 7.16
N LEU A 109 3.36 3.36 8.44
CA LEU A 109 4.38 3.29 9.49
C LEU A 109 4.94 1.88 9.67
N LEU A 110 4.10 0.84 9.54
CA LEU A 110 4.55 -0.54 9.61
C LEU A 110 5.49 -0.89 8.45
N ALA A 111 5.18 -0.43 7.24
CA ALA A 111 6.06 -0.59 6.07
C ALA A 111 7.39 0.16 6.23
N LEU A 112 7.34 1.38 6.78
CA LEU A 112 8.54 2.17 7.07
C LEU A 112 9.41 1.49 8.12
N TRP A 113 8.80 0.94 9.17
CA TRP A 113 9.51 0.16 10.17
C TRP A 113 10.16 -1.07 9.53
N GLY A 114 9.41 -1.84 8.74
CA GLY A 114 9.94 -3.02 8.05
C GLY A 114 11.20 -2.70 7.24
N THR A 115 11.23 -1.54 6.58
CA THR A 115 12.40 -1.07 5.82
C THR A 115 13.66 -1.00 6.68
N ARG A 116 13.55 -0.44 7.89
CA ARG A 116 14.67 -0.33 8.84
C ARG A 116 15.18 -1.70 9.32
N ASP A 117 14.28 -2.68 9.41
CA ASP A 117 14.60 -4.05 9.86
C ASP A 117 15.26 -4.91 8.75
N VAL A 118 15.37 -4.41 7.51
CA VAL A 118 16.08 -5.12 6.44
C VAL A 118 17.58 -4.87 6.61
N LYS A 119 18.31 -5.90 7.05
CA LYS A 119 19.78 -5.88 7.11
C LYS A 119 20.37 -5.80 5.71
N GLU A 120 21.49 -5.10 5.58
CA GLU A 120 22.22 -5.04 4.30
C GLU A 120 22.82 -6.40 3.97
N ASP A 121 22.89 -6.69 2.67
CA ASP A 121 23.56 -7.89 2.18
C ASP A 121 25.07 -7.66 2.42
N GLU A 122 25.67 -8.39 3.38
CA GLU A 122 27.14 -8.45 3.55
C GLU A 122 27.81 -9.08 2.33
#